data_AF-A0A9D2AIN0-F1
#
_entry.id   AF-A0A9D2AIN0-F1
#
_cell.length_a   1.000
_cell.length_b   1.000
_cell.length_c   1.000
_cell.angle_alpha   90.00
_cell.angle_beta   90.00
_cell.angle_gamma   90.00
#
_symmetry.space_group_name_H-M   'P 1'
#
loop_
_entity.id
_entity.type
_entity.pdbx_description
1 polymer ?
#
loop_
_entity_poly.entity_id
_entity_poly.type
_entity_poly.pdbx_seq_one_letter_code
_entity_poly.pdbx_strand_id
1 'polypeptide(L)'
;MSSLPPDLDPVVRAQAWVGDAILALYVREWILSFRGGIDGKLFIEFTSNDFLRLTGNATAVEAQIGRVFKSDGLEAAYAWIEHHLRPRMEERLHRLRHKGLA
;
A
#
# COMPACT_ATOMS: atom_id res chain seq x y z
N MET A 1 1.86 -25.71 0.34
CA MET A 1 2.16 -24.30 0.68
C MET A 1 3.67 -24.15 0.70
N SER A 2 4.20 -23.12 0.04
CA SER A 2 5.64 -22.88 -0.02
C SER A 2 6.22 -22.72 1.39
N SER A 3 7.36 -23.36 1.66
CA SER A 3 8.06 -23.32 2.95
C SER A 3 8.96 -22.08 3.09
N LEU A 4 8.97 -21.19 2.09
CA LEU A 4 9.83 -20.01 2.07
C LEU A 4 9.12 -18.80 2.70
N PRO A 5 9.85 -17.91 3.37
CA PRO A 5 9.35 -16.59 3.73
C PRO A 5 8.78 -15.86 2.50
N PRO A 6 7.75 -15.01 2.66
CA PRO A 6 7.14 -14.24 1.56
C PRO A 6 8.15 -13.52 0.66
N ASP A 7 9.20 -12.96 1.27
CA ASP A 7 10.25 -12.21 0.58
C ASP A 7 11.15 -13.07 -0.31
N LEU A 8 11.14 -14.39 -0.14
CA LEU A 8 11.96 -15.36 -0.89
C LEU A 8 11.13 -16.22 -1.84
N ASP A 9 9.81 -16.21 -1.73
CA ASP A 9 8.92 -16.98 -2.60
C ASP A 9 8.70 -16.24 -3.95
N PRO A 10 9.11 -16.82 -5.09
CA PRO A 10 8.96 -16.17 -6.39
C PRO A 10 7.50 -15.86 -6.78
N VAL A 11 6.55 -16.70 -6.38
CA VAL A 11 5.12 -16.50 -6.66
C VAL A 11 4.60 -15.34 -5.84
N VAL A 12 4.93 -15.29 -4.55
CA VAL A 12 4.51 -14.19 -3.67
C VAL A 12 5.13 -12.88 -4.13
N ARG A 13 6.40 -12.87 -4.52
CA ARG A 13 7.06 -11.68 -5.08
C ARG A 13 6.44 -11.20 -6.39
N ALA A 14 6.05 -12.12 -7.29
CA ALA A 14 5.36 -11.74 -8.52
C ALA A 14 3.98 -11.13 -8.24
N GLN A 15 3.25 -11.66 -7.25
CA GLN A 15 1.99 -11.08 -6.78
C GLN A 15 2.22 -9.71 -6.15
N ALA A 16 3.25 -9.57 -5.32
CA ALA A 16 3.64 -8.30 -4.69
C ALA A 16 4.00 -7.24 -5.73
N TRP A 17 4.74 -7.60 -6.77
CA TRP A 17 5.07 -6.69 -7.86
C TRP A 17 3.84 -6.07 -8.53
N VAL A 18 2.78 -6.86 -8.73
CA VAL A 18 1.50 -6.35 -9.23
C VAL A 18 0.81 -5.49 -8.18
N GLY A 19 0.77 -5.96 -6.93
CA GLY A 19 0.13 -5.26 -5.83
C GLY A 19 0.75 -3.90 -5.50
N ASP A 20 2.07 -3.76 -5.61
CA ASP A 20 2.79 -2.49 -5.48
C ASP A 20 2.28 -1.46 -6.51
N ALA A 21 2.12 -1.85 -7.78
CA ALA A 21 1.59 -0.95 -8.79
C ALA A 21 0.15 -0.48 -8.47
N ILE A 22 -0.69 -1.37 -7.92
CA ILE A 22 -2.06 -1.04 -7.50
C ILE A 22 -2.06 -0.11 -6.29
N LEU A 23 -1.25 -0.42 -5.27
CA LEU A 23 -1.07 0.43 -4.09
C LEU A 23 -0.58 1.81 -4.50
N ALA A 24 0.40 1.87 -5.41
CA ALA A 24 0.97 3.11 -5.89
C ALA A 24 -0.03 3.96 -6.67
N LEU A 25 -0.92 3.34 -7.46
CA LEU A 25 -2.01 4.06 -8.13
C LEU A 25 -2.97 4.67 -7.11
N TYR A 26 -3.48 3.84 -6.20
CA TYR A 26 -4.40 4.26 -5.15
C TYR A 26 -3.86 5.40 -4.28
N VAL A 27 -2.59 5.31 -3.85
CA VAL A 27 -1.96 6.34 -3.02
C VAL A 27 -1.84 7.66 -3.79
N ARG A 28 -1.51 7.62 -5.09
CA ARG A 28 -1.47 8.83 -5.92
C ARG A 28 -2.84 9.49 -6.03
N GLU A 29 -3.87 8.72 -6.31
CA GLU A 29 -5.24 9.24 -6.42
C GLU A 29 -5.72 9.86 -5.11
N TRP A 30 -5.45 9.19 -3.99
CA TRP A 30 -5.79 9.74 -2.68
C TRP A 30 -5.03 11.03 -2.36
N ILE A 31 -3.72 11.06 -2.60
CA ILE A 31 -2.93 12.28 -2.40
C ILE A 31 -3.50 13.43 -3.24
N LEU A 32 -3.80 13.19 -4.51
CA LEU A 32 -4.42 14.19 -5.39
C LEU A 32 -5.76 14.68 -4.84
N SER A 33 -6.58 13.80 -4.26
CA SER A 33 -7.92 14.14 -3.77
C SER A 33 -7.91 15.13 -2.59
N PHE A 34 -6.86 15.16 -1.76
CA PHE A 34 -6.78 16.07 -0.60
C PHE A 34 -5.66 17.11 -0.68
N ARG A 35 -4.63 16.92 -1.50
CA ARG A 35 -3.57 17.93 -1.72
C ARG A 35 -3.91 18.90 -2.84
N GLY A 36 -4.71 18.48 -3.83
CA GLY A 36 -4.88 19.22 -5.08
C GLY A 36 -3.61 19.29 -5.93
N GLY A 37 -2.62 18.43 -5.67
CA GLY A 37 -1.32 18.43 -6.34
C GLY A 37 -0.46 17.22 -5.99
N ILE A 38 0.68 17.09 -6.67
CA ILE A 38 1.61 15.97 -6.47
C ILE A 38 2.40 16.17 -5.17
N ASP A 39 2.40 15.16 -4.31
CA ASP A 39 3.27 15.08 -3.13
C ASP A 39 4.07 13.76 -3.15
N GLY A 40 5.29 13.84 -3.69
CA GLY A 40 6.19 12.69 -3.76
C GLY A 40 6.67 12.20 -2.40
N LYS A 41 6.72 13.07 -1.38
CA LYS A 41 7.17 12.67 -0.03
C LYS A 41 6.11 11.83 0.66
N LEU A 42 4.85 12.25 0.61
CA LEU A 42 3.74 11.44 1.13
C LEU A 42 3.57 10.14 0.34
N PHE A 43 3.78 10.17 -0.98
CA PHE A 43 3.74 8.96 -1.78
C PHE A 43 4.75 7.92 -1.27
N ILE A 44 6.03 8.31 -1.15
CA ILE A 44 7.08 7.42 -0.63
C ILE A 44 6.76 6.94 0.78
N GLU A 45 6.25 7.81 1.65
CA GLU A 45 5.87 7.45 3.01
C GLU A 45 4.87 6.29 3.03
N PHE A 46 3.77 6.41 2.28
CA PHE A 46 2.67 5.44 2.29
C PHE A 46 2.93 4.18 1.48
N THR A 47 3.88 4.18 0.56
CA THR A 47 4.30 2.99 -0.20
C THR A 47 5.58 2.36 0.33
N SER A 48 6.16 2.89 1.42
CA SER A 48 7.40 2.33 1.97
C SER A 48 7.17 0.99 2.66
N ASN A 49 8.15 0.10 2.55
CA ASN A 49 8.16 -1.16 3.30
C ASN A 49 8.04 -0.94 4.81
N ASP A 50 8.61 0.15 5.34
CA ASP A 50 8.55 0.48 6.76
C ASP A 50 7.13 0.83 7.20
N PHE A 51 6.39 1.55 6.36
CA PHE A 51 4.97 1.79 6.59
C PHE A 51 4.15 0.50 6.50
N LEU A 52 4.36 -0.32 5.46
CA LEU A 52 3.63 -1.59 5.28
C LEU A 52 3.89 -2.60 6.41
N ARG A 53 5.10 -2.57 7.00
CA ARG A 53 5.47 -3.37 8.18
C ARG A 53 4.61 -3.10 9.42
N LEU A 54 3.92 -1.96 9.48
CA LEU A 54 2.95 -1.67 10.54
C LEU A 54 1.66 -2.51 10.42
N THR A 55 1.44 -3.14 9.26
CA THR A 55 0.29 -4.01 8.97
C THR A 55 0.68 -5.49 8.89
N GLY A 56 1.89 -5.80 8.42
CA GLY A 56 2.41 -7.17 8.30
C GLY A 56 3.69 -7.21 7.47
N ASN A 57 4.17 -8.38 7.06
CA ASN A 57 5.30 -8.45 6.12
C ASN A 57 4.95 -7.67 4.83
N ALA A 58 5.81 -6.72 4.41
CA ALA A 58 5.53 -5.80 3.30
C ALA A 58 5.21 -6.55 2.00
N THR A 59 6.06 -7.50 1.60
CA THR A 59 5.83 -8.32 0.40
C THR A 59 4.53 -9.12 0.49
N ALA A 60 4.18 -9.63 1.67
CA ALA A 60 2.92 -10.35 1.87
C ALA A 60 1.69 -9.44 1.74
N VAL A 61 1.79 -8.21 2.23
CA VAL A 61 0.73 -7.17 2.12
C VAL A 61 0.52 -6.80 0.65
N GLU A 62 1.59 -6.46 -0.06
CA GLU A 62 1.54 -6.16 -1.50
C GLU A 62 1.01 -7.36 -2.28
N ALA A 63 1.49 -8.56 -1.98
CA ALA A 63 1.00 -9.77 -2.64
C ALA A 63 -0.50 -10.01 -2.40
N GLN A 64 -1.02 -9.64 -1.22
CA GLN A 64 -2.45 -9.72 -0.96
C GLN A 64 -3.24 -8.76 -1.85
N ILE A 65 -2.77 -7.52 -2.02
CA ILE A 65 -3.37 -6.55 -2.95
C ILE A 65 -3.36 -7.12 -4.38
N GLY A 66 -2.22 -7.65 -4.81
CA GLY A 66 -2.07 -8.26 -6.14
C GLY A 66 -3.00 -9.46 -6.35
N ARG A 67 -3.21 -10.30 -5.32
CA ARG A 67 -4.15 -11.43 -5.37
C ARG A 67 -5.59 -10.96 -5.51
N VAL A 68 -6.04 -10.02 -4.68
CA VAL A 68 -7.40 -9.46 -4.72
C VAL A 68 -7.67 -8.80 -6.07
N PHE A 69 -6.71 -8.05 -6.60
CA PHE A 69 -6.82 -7.47 -7.94
C PHE A 69 -7.01 -8.55 -9.03
N LYS A 70 -6.25 -9.64 -8.95
CA LYS A 70 -6.31 -10.72 -9.94
C LYS A 70 -7.60 -11.54 -9.86
N SER A 71 -8.19 -11.69 -8.68
CA SER A 71 -9.47 -12.41 -8.52
C SER A 71 -10.68 -11.53 -8.82
N ASP A 72 -10.70 -10.32 -8.28
CA ASP A 72 -11.94 -9.55 -8.10
C ASP A 72 -11.88 -8.14 -8.71
N GLY A 73 -10.76 -7.77 -9.34
CA GLY A 73 -10.60 -6.49 -10.03
C GLY A 73 -10.09 -5.34 -9.16
N LEU A 74 -10.02 -4.15 -9.77
CA LEU A 74 -9.38 -2.97 -9.18
C LEU A 74 -10.16 -2.45 -7.97
N GLU A 75 -11.48 -2.38 -8.08
CA GLU A 75 -12.37 -1.87 -7.04
C GLU A 75 -12.29 -2.71 -5.77
N ALA A 76 -12.18 -4.04 -5.89
CA ALA A 76 -11.99 -4.93 -4.76
C ALA A 76 -10.62 -4.73 -4.10
N ALA A 77 -9.57 -4.53 -4.88
CA ALA A 77 -8.25 -4.22 -4.35
C ALA A 77 -8.25 -2.87 -3.61
N TYR A 78 -8.94 -1.86 -4.13
CA TYR A 78 -9.10 -0.57 -3.47
C TYR A 78 -9.87 -0.70 -2.17
N ALA A 79 -10.99 -1.43 -2.15
CA ALA A 79 -11.74 -1.70 -0.93
C ALA A 79 -10.88 -2.42 0.13
N TRP A 80 -10.00 -3.34 -0.30
CA TRP A 80 -9.06 -3.97 0.61
C TRP A 80 -8.06 -2.95 1.19
N ILE A 81 -7.49 -2.06 0.38
CA ILE A 81 -6.58 -1.01 0.84
C ILE A 81 -7.29 -0.03 1.79
N GLU A 82 -8.51 0.40 1.46
CA GLU A 82 -9.35 1.25 2.31
C GLU A 82 -9.60 0.60 3.68
N HIS A 83 -9.85 -0.71 3.72
CA HIS A 83 -10.12 -1.39 4.98
C HIS A 83 -8.87 -1.63 5.83
N HIS A 84 -7.73 -1.98 5.20
CA HIS A 84 -6.56 -2.48 5.92
C HIS A 84 -5.43 -1.45 6.10
N LEU A 85 -5.27 -0.52 5.16
CA LEU A 85 -4.15 0.43 5.14
C LEU A 85 -4.59 1.89 5.35
N ARG A 86 -5.72 2.33 4.79
CA ARG A 86 -6.18 3.73 4.89
C ARG A 86 -6.23 4.25 6.33
N PRO A 87 -6.77 3.54 7.34
CA PRO A 87 -6.84 4.08 8.70
C PRO A 87 -5.45 4.42 9.27
N ARG A 88 -4.44 3.60 8.98
CA ARG A 88 -3.05 3.85 9.39
C ARG A 88 -2.42 5.00 8.59
N MET A 89 -2.75 5.12 7.31
CA MET A 89 -2.28 6.22 6.47
C MET A 89 -2.82 7.56 7.00
N GLU A 90 -4.11 7.62 7.34
CA GLU A 90 -4.76 8.80 7.92
C GLU A 90 -4.15 9.20 9.27
N GLU A 91 -3.95 8.22 10.16
CA GLU A 91 -3.30 8.45 11.45
C GLU A 91 -1.87 8.98 11.26
N ARG A 92 -1.12 8.42 10.29
CA ARG A 92 0.22 8.89 9.95
C ARG A 92 0.19 10.30 9.34
N LEU A 93 -0.73 10.60 8.44
CA LEU A 93 -0.93 11.93 7.86
C LEU A 93 -1.22 12.97 8.94
N HIS A 94 -2.10 12.64 9.89
CA HIS A 94 -2.42 13.51 11.01
C HIS A 94 -1.17 13.85 11.85
N ARG A 95 -0.35 12.84 12.16
CA ARG A 95 0.93 13.05 12.87
C ARG A 95 1.92 13.89 12.08
N LEU A 96 2.03 13.68 10.76
CA LEU A 96 2.95 14.45 9.92
C LEU A 96 2.53 15.92 9.84
N ARG A 97 1.22 16.20 9.70
CA ARG A 97 0.67 17.56 9.72
C ARG A 97 0.94 18.27 11.04
N HIS A 98 0.75 17.57 12.17
CA HIS A 98 1.08 18.13 13.49
C HIS A 98 2.56 18.49 13.66
N LYS A 99 3.45 17.82 12.92
CA LYS A 99 4.89 18.10 12.90
C LYS A 99 5.32 19.10 11.82
N GLY A 100 4.40 19.61 11.00
CA GLY A 100 4.72 20.45 9.84
C GLY A 100 5.49 19.73 8.73
N LEU A 101 5.40 18.39 8.67
CA LEU A 101 6.11 17.54 7.71
C LEU A 101 5.24 17.06 6.54
N ALA A 102 3.94 17.30 6.63
CA ALA A 102 2.97 17.11 5.55
C ALA A 102 2.25 18.43 5.29
#